data_AF-A0A1B8H713-F1
#
_entry.id   AF-A0A1B8H713-F1
#
_cell.length_a   1.000
_cell.length_b   1.000
_cell.length_c   1.000
_cell.angle_alpha   90.00
_cell.angle_beta   90.00
_cell.angle_gamma   90.00
#
_symmetry.space_group_name_H-M   'P 1'
#
loop_
_entity.id
_entity.type
_entity.pdbx_description
1 polymer ?
#
loop_
_entity_poly.entity_id
_entity_poly.type
_entity_poly.pdbx_seq_one_letter_code
_entity_poly.pdbx_strand_id
1 'polypeptide(L)'
;MLTDTKLKSMKPQDRLYKVSDRDGLYVAVNAGGTLSFRYDYRFNGRRETIYFGSYGPDGVSLAEARQMLIEAKRLLNSGVSPAASKRDGIDRKKGATVFGEYTVRYMQNVRLADSTRALA
;
A
#
# COMPACT_ATOMS: atom_id res chain seq x y z
N MET A 1 15.40 -17.23 3.09
CA MET A 1 14.14 -16.92 3.78
C MET A 1 14.43 -16.08 5.02
N LEU A 2 13.70 -14.99 5.21
CA LEU A 2 13.85 -14.01 6.30
C LEU A 2 13.16 -14.47 7.59
N THR A 3 13.59 -13.88 8.70
CA THR A 3 13.02 -14.02 10.04
C THR A 3 12.82 -12.64 10.66
N ASP A 4 11.88 -12.52 11.61
CA ASP A 4 11.62 -11.25 12.30
C ASP A 4 12.86 -10.73 13.04
N THR A 5 13.64 -11.61 13.67
CA THR A 5 14.91 -11.23 14.31
C THR A 5 15.86 -10.58 13.32
N LYS A 6 15.97 -11.14 12.11
CA LYS A 6 16.83 -10.59 11.06
C LYS A 6 16.33 -9.23 10.58
N LEU A 7 15.01 -9.06 10.41
CA LEU A 7 14.39 -7.77 10.05
C LEU A 7 14.68 -6.69 11.09
N LYS A 8 14.50 -7.00 12.38
CA LYS A 8 14.77 -6.07 13.48
C LYS A 8 16.24 -5.66 13.57
N SER A 9 17.16 -6.53 13.16
CA SER A 9 18.60 -6.24 13.15
C SER A 9 19.09 -5.44 11.92
N MET A 10 18.23 -5.20 10.91
CA MET A 10 18.65 -4.52 9.70
C MET A 10 18.95 -3.05 9.98
N LYS A 11 20.11 -2.59 9.52
CA LYS A 11 20.52 -1.19 9.65
C LYS A 11 20.37 -0.46 8.33
N PRO A 12 20.00 0.84 8.35
CA PRO A 12 20.10 1.67 7.16
C PRO A 12 21.55 1.71 6.65
N GLN A 13 21.67 1.91 5.34
CA GLN A 13 22.93 2.16 4.64
C GLN A 13 22.78 3.45 3.82
N ASP A 14 23.87 3.92 3.21
CA ASP A 14 23.87 5.14 2.39
C ASP A 14 22.89 5.08 1.20
N ARG A 15 22.54 3.87 0.75
CA ARG A 15 21.63 3.63 -0.38
C ARG A 15 20.63 2.52 -0.05
N LEU A 16 19.49 2.57 -0.74
CA LEU A 16 18.48 1.52 -0.66
C LEU A 16 19.10 0.19 -1.07
N TYR A 17 18.97 -0.82 -0.21
CA TYR A 17 19.37 -2.19 -0.52
C TYR A 17 18.19 -3.15 -0.37
N LYS A 18 18.26 -4.27 -1.10
CA LYS A 18 17.23 -5.30 -1.15
C LYS A 18 17.71 -6.53 -0.39
N VAL A 19 16.84 -7.10 0.44
CA VAL A 19 17.09 -8.39 1.10
C VAL A 19 15.97 -9.35 0.72
N SER A 20 16.31 -10.40 -0.04
CA SER A 20 15.34 -11.35 -0.57
C SER A 20 14.77 -12.27 0.52
N ASP A 21 13.47 -12.53 0.45
CA ASP A 21 12.78 -13.56 1.24
C ASP A 21 12.59 -14.85 0.43
N ARG A 22 11.56 -14.89 -0.42
CA ARG A 22 11.15 -16.04 -1.26
C ARG A 22 10.31 -15.58 -2.45
N ASP A 23 10.29 -16.34 -3.54
CA ASP A 23 9.37 -16.14 -4.68
C ASP A 23 9.28 -14.70 -5.21
N GLY A 24 10.37 -13.95 -5.19
CA GLY A 24 10.40 -12.54 -5.61
C GLY A 24 9.94 -11.53 -4.54
N LEU A 25 9.45 -11.99 -3.38
CA LEU A 25 9.25 -11.15 -2.20
C LEU A 25 10.60 -10.78 -1.60
N TYR A 26 10.78 -9.50 -1.30
CA TYR A 26 11.97 -8.98 -0.66
C TYR A 26 11.62 -7.80 0.25
N VAL A 27 12.56 -7.45 1.13
CA VAL A 27 12.51 -6.22 1.92
C VAL A 27 13.45 -5.20 1.31
N ALA A 28 12.93 -4.01 1.01
CA ALA A 28 13.73 -2.84 0.69
C ALA A 28 13.99 -2.07 1.98
N VAL A 29 15.27 -1.95 2.34
CA VAL A 29 15.72 -1.12 3.46
C VAL A 29 16.14 0.23 2.90
N ASN A 30 15.40 1.27 3.25
CA ASN A 30 15.73 2.64 2.83
C ASN A 30 16.86 3.23 3.68
N ALA A 31 17.53 4.25 3.17
CA ALA A 31 18.56 4.99 3.91
C ALA A 31 18.02 5.63 5.21
N GLY A 32 16.72 5.96 5.26
CA GLY A 32 16.04 6.42 6.48
C GLY A 32 15.68 5.32 7.49
N GLY A 33 16.08 4.07 7.25
CA GLY A 33 15.81 2.93 8.16
C GLY A 33 14.43 2.30 8.01
N THR A 34 13.56 2.84 7.16
CA THR A 34 12.26 2.20 6.87
C THR A 34 12.47 0.92 6.08
N LEU A 35 11.92 -0.19 6.59
CA LEU A 35 11.84 -1.47 5.91
C LEU A 35 10.50 -1.57 5.19
N SER A 36 10.50 -1.96 3.92
CA SER A 36 9.28 -2.14 3.13
C SER A 36 9.23 -3.48 2.43
N PHE A 37 8.12 -4.20 2.54
CA PHE A 37 7.86 -5.41 1.79
C PHE A 37 7.46 -5.07 0.36
N ARG A 38 8.17 -5.68 -0.59
CA ARG A 38 7.93 -5.50 -2.02
C ARG A 38 8.02 -6.84 -2.72
N TYR A 39 7.25 -6.99 -3.79
CA TYR A 39 7.25 -8.18 -4.63
C TYR A 39 7.55 -7.78 -6.07
N ASP A 40 8.67 -8.29 -6.60
CA ASP A 40 9.06 -8.15 -8.01
C ASP A 40 8.53 -9.35 -8.79
N TYR A 41 7.80 -9.10 -9.88
CA TYR A 41 7.24 -10.13 -10.75
C TYR A 41 7.29 -9.72 -12.23
N ARG A 42 6.97 -10.67 -13.10
CA ARG A 42 6.75 -10.42 -14.52
C ARG A 42 5.31 -10.74 -14.89
N PHE A 43 4.71 -9.85 -15.66
CA PHE A 43 3.36 -10.02 -16.18
C PHE A 43 3.34 -9.45 -17.60
N ASN A 44 2.84 -10.23 -18.58
CA ASN A 44 2.82 -9.86 -20.00
C ASN A 44 4.17 -9.34 -20.53
N GLY A 45 5.28 -10.02 -20.21
CA GLY A 45 6.63 -9.64 -20.64
C GLY A 45 7.25 -8.45 -19.89
N ARG A 46 6.45 -7.68 -19.14
CA ARG A 46 6.91 -6.53 -18.37
C ARG A 46 7.29 -6.93 -16.94
N ARG A 47 8.38 -6.36 -16.44
CA ARG A 47 8.73 -6.44 -15.01
C ARG A 47 7.96 -5.38 -14.24
N GLU A 48 7.29 -5.79 -13.17
CA GLU A 48 6.54 -4.92 -12.28
C GLU A 48 6.93 -5.18 -10.82
N THR A 49 6.64 -4.20 -9.97
CA THR A 49 6.85 -4.28 -8.53
C THR A 49 5.58 -3.83 -7.82
N ILE A 50 5.12 -4.62 -6.86
CA ILE A 50 4.07 -4.21 -5.93
C ILE A 50 4.67 -3.96 -4.54
N TYR A 51 4.22 -2.87 -3.91
CA TYR A 51 4.51 -2.56 -2.52
C TYR A 51 3.41 -3.15 -1.64
N PHE A 52 3.77 -3.91 -0.61
CA PHE A 52 2.79 -4.49 0.33
C PHE A 52 2.59 -3.61 1.55
N GLY A 53 3.67 -3.08 2.12
CA GLY A 53 3.60 -2.21 3.29
C GLY A 53 4.97 -2.05 3.95
N SER A 54 5.07 -1.14 4.91
CA SER A 54 6.25 -0.99 5.75
C SER A 54 6.22 -2.03 6.87
N TYR A 55 7.38 -2.56 7.25
CA TYR A 55 7.52 -3.41 8.43
C TYR A 55 7.49 -2.54 9.69
N GLY A 56 6.69 -2.94 10.68
CA GLY A 56 6.59 -2.25 11.97
C GLY A 56 5.36 -2.69 12.76
N PRO A 57 5.20 -2.21 14.01
CA PRO A 57 4.06 -2.55 14.87
C PRO A 57 2.70 -2.20 14.25
N ASP A 58 2.60 -1.03 13.63
CA ASP A 58 1.39 -0.54 12.92
C ASP A 58 1.43 -0.86 11.42
N GLY A 59 2.43 -1.63 11.01
CA GLY A 59 2.72 -1.95 9.62
C GLY A 59 2.29 -3.36 9.25
N VAL A 60 2.95 -3.90 8.22
CA VAL A 60 2.76 -5.26 7.77
C VAL A 60 3.81 -6.15 8.46
N SER A 61 3.39 -7.27 9.01
CA SER A 61 4.27 -8.32 9.53
C SER A 61 4.86 -9.17 8.40
N LEU A 62 5.94 -9.91 8.69
CA LEU A 62 6.53 -10.82 7.71
C LEU A 62 5.54 -11.93 7.28
N ALA A 63 4.69 -12.40 8.19
CA ALA A 63 3.68 -13.41 7.91
C ALA A 63 2.59 -12.87 6.98
N GLU A 64 2.09 -11.67 7.24
CA GLU A 64 1.10 -11.00 6.38
C GLU A 64 1.68 -10.70 5.00
N ALA A 65 2.93 -10.23 4.91
CA ALA A 65 3.59 -10.00 3.62
C ALA A 65 3.68 -11.29 2.79
N ARG A 66 3.89 -12.44 3.44
CA ARG A 66 3.89 -13.76 2.81
C ARG A 66 2.50 -14.22 2.39
N GLN A 67 1.44 -13.85 3.10
CA GLN A 67 0.06 -14.10 2.69
C GLN A 67 -0.31 -13.21 1.49
N MET A 68 0.02 -11.92 1.52
CA MET A 68 -0.17 -10.99 0.40
C MET A 68 0.55 -11.46 -0.87
N LEU A 69 1.72 -12.11 -0.74
CA LEU A 69 2.40 -12.74 -1.86
C LEU A 69 1.58 -13.89 -2.47
N ILE A 70 0.95 -14.74 -1.65
CA ILE A 70 0.12 -15.84 -2.12
C ILE A 70 -1.08 -15.29 -2.92
N GLU A 71 -1.75 -14.28 -2.38
CA GLU A 71 -2.86 -13.61 -3.06
C GLU A 71 -2.41 -12.92 -4.36
N ALA A 72 -1.25 -12.26 -4.36
CA ALA A 72 -0.68 -11.67 -5.57
C ALA A 72 -0.39 -12.72 -6.64
N LYS A 73 0.16 -13.89 -6.25
CA LYS A 73 0.37 -15.01 -7.18
C LYS A 73 -0.96 -15.58 -7.71
N ARG A 74 -2.01 -15.63 -6.87
CA ARG A 74 -3.35 -16.03 -7.29
C ARG A 74 -3.92 -15.09 -8.35
N LEU A 75 -3.77 -13.77 -8.17
CA LEU A 75 -4.17 -12.76 -9.16
C LEU A 75 -3.41 -12.91 -10.48
N LEU A 76 -2.09 -13.14 -10.41
CA LEU A 76 -1.28 -13.38 -11.61
C LEU A 76 -1.75 -14.62 -12.37
N ASN A 77 -2.06 -15.71 -11.65
CA ASN A 77 -2.59 -16.93 -12.26
C ASN A 77 -3.98 -16.73 -12.89
N SER A 78 -4.78 -15.77 -12.38
CA SER A 78 -6.05 -15.36 -13.02
C SER A 78 -5.87 -14.33 -14.14
N GLY A 79 -4.63 -14.03 -14.55
CA GLY A 79 -4.36 -13.06 -15.62
C GLY A 79 -4.56 -11.60 -15.21
N VAL A 80 -4.50 -11.29 -13.92
CA VAL A 80 -4.67 -9.93 -13.39
C VAL A 80 -3.35 -9.46 -12.78
N SER A 81 -2.87 -8.27 -13.16
CA SER A 81 -1.71 -7.65 -12.51
C SER A 81 -2.09 -7.23 -11.07
N PRO A 82 -1.37 -7.72 -10.03
CA PRO A 82 -1.60 -7.29 -8.66
C PRO A 82 -1.39 -5.79 -8.46
N ALA A 83 -0.41 -5.20 -9.14
CA ALA A 83 -0.15 -3.77 -9.04
C ALA A 83 -1.28 -2.94 -9.65
N ALA A 84 -1.88 -3.39 -10.76
CA ALA A 84 -3.05 -2.75 -11.36
C ALA A 84 -4.25 -2.83 -10.41
N SER A 85 -4.58 -4.04 -9.92
CA SER A 85 -5.67 -4.24 -8.97
C SER A 85 -5.54 -3.39 -7.70
N LYS A 86 -4.31 -3.24 -7.16
CA LYS A 86 -4.03 -2.36 -6.02
C LYS A 86 -4.28 -0.89 -6.36
N ARG A 87 -3.87 -0.41 -7.54
CA ARG A 87 -4.12 0.97 -7.98
C ARG A 87 -5.60 1.24 -8.16
N ASP A 88 -6.32 0.34 -8.84
CA ASP A 88 -7.75 0.48 -9.08
C ASP A 88 -8.55 0.51 -7.76
N GLY A 89 -8.13 -0.29 -6.78
CA GLY A 89 -8.70 -0.24 -5.43
C GLY A 89 -8.45 1.07 -4.70
N ILE A 90 -7.28 1.70 -4.89
CA ILE A 90 -6.98 3.03 -4.34
C ILE A 90 -7.84 4.10 -5.03
N ASP A 91 -7.95 4.07 -6.36
CA ASP A 91 -8.70 5.06 -7.10
C ASP A 91 -10.21 4.94 -6.87
N ARG A 92 -10.74 3.72 -6.69
CA ARG A 92 -12.11 3.49 -6.23
C ARG A 92 -12.38 4.11 -4.86
N LYS A 93 -11.42 4.06 -3.92
CA LYS A 93 -11.54 4.72 -2.61
C LYS A 93 -11.52 6.24 -2.72
N LYS A 94 -10.75 6.82 -3.65
CA LYS A 94 -10.77 8.27 -3.89
C LYS A 94 -12.11 8.77 -4.45
N GLY A 95 -12.81 7.93 -5.21
CA GLY A 95 -14.17 8.22 -5.71
C GLY A 95 -15.27 8.08 -4.65
N ALA A 96 -14.98 7.55 -3.46
CA ALA A 96 -15.91 7.53 -2.34
C ALA A 96 -15.83 8.87 -1.60
N THR A 97 -16.74 9.79 -1.96
CA THR A 97 -16.98 11.13 -1.37
C THR A 97 -15.77 11.73 -0.66
N VAL A 98 -14.97 12.47 -1.41
CA VAL A 98 -13.92 13.31 -0.82
C VAL A 98 -14.58 14.24 0.21
N PHE A 99 -13.88 14.58 1.30
CA PHE A 99 -14.41 15.46 2.36
C PHE A 99 -15.11 16.72 1.80
N GLY A 100 -14.59 17.29 0.71
CA GLY A 100 -15.22 18.42 0.00
C GLY A 100 -16.58 18.11 -0.66
N GLU A 101 -16.77 16.94 -1.26
CA GLU A 101 -18.09 16.54 -1.80
C GLU A 101 -19.09 16.30 -0.67
N TYR A 102 -18.63 15.72 0.45
CA TYR A 102 -19.44 15.57 1.63
C TYR A 102 -19.89 16.92 2.20
N THR A 103 -19.00 17.91 2.31
CA THR A 103 -19.36 19.23 2.85
C THR A 103 -20.31 19.99 1.93
N VAL A 104 -20.12 19.94 0.61
CA VAL A 104 -21.06 20.54 -0.37
C VAL A 104 -22.44 19.91 -0.24
N ARG A 105 -22.52 18.57 -0.21
CA ARG A 105 -23.79 17.85 -0.05
C ARG A 105 -24.44 18.11 1.31
N TYR A 106 -23.65 18.20 2.37
CA TYR A 106 -24.12 18.52 3.71
C TYR A 106 -24.71 19.94 3.75
N MET A 107 -23.99 20.95 3.25
CA MET A 107 -24.47 22.34 3.21
C MET A 107 -25.73 22.52 2.37
N GLN A 108 -25.91 21.74 1.30
CA GLN A 108 -27.14 21.76 0.49
C GLN A 108 -28.38 21.25 1.25
N ASN A 109 -28.20 20.35 2.22
CA ASN A 109 -29.31 19.68 2.91
C ASN A 109 -29.51 20.13 4.37
N VAL A 110 -28.59 20.91 4.92
CA VAL A 110 -28.71 21.42 6.29
C VAL A 110 -29.62 22.63 6.33
N ARG A 111 -30.64 22.57 7.19
CA ARG A 111 -31.38 23.75 7.61
C ARG A 111 -30.57 24.54 8.62
N LEU A 112 -29.95 25.62 8.16
CA LEU A 112 -29.34 26.64 9.01
C LEU A 112 -30.33 27.78 9.24
N ALA A 113 -30.19 28.48 10.37
CA ALA A 113 -30.86 29.75 10.59
C ALA A 113 -30.32 30.82 9.61
N ASP A 114 -31.16 31.78 9.22
CA ASP A 114 -30.81 32.78 8.20
C ASP A 114 -29.57 33.61 8.57
N SER A 115 -29.38 33.89 9.86
CA SER A 115 -28.21 34.61 10.39
C SER A 115 -26.89 33.84 10.19
N THR A 116 -26.92 32.51 10.22
CA THR A 116 -25.74 31.65 10.00
C THR A 116 -25.42 31.53 8.51
N ARG A 117 -26.43 31.63 7.64
CA ARG A 117 -26.25 31.59 6.19
C ARG A 117 -25.68 32.90 5.64
N ALA A 118 -25.98 34.03 6.27
CA ALA A 118 -25.51 35.36 5.87
C ALA A 118 -24.03 35.65 6.20
N LEU A 119 -23.36 34.76 6.95
CA LEU A 119 -21.95 34.89 7.35
C LEU A 119 -20.98 34.05 6.50
N ALA A 120 -21.51 33.21 5.59
CA ALA A 120 -20.73 32.35 4.69
C ALA A 120 -20.60 33.00 3.31
#